data_AF-A0A9P7UN83-F1
#
_entry.id   AF-A0A9P7UN83-F1
#
_cell.length_a   1.000
_cell.length_b   1.000
_cell.length_c   1.000
_cell.angle_alpha   90.00
_cell.angle_beta   90.00
_cell.angle_gamma   90.00
#
_symmetry.space_group_name_H-M   'P 1'
#
loop_
_entity.id
_entity.type
_entity.pdbx_description
1 polymer ?
#
loop_
_entity_poly.entity_id
_entity_poly.type
_entity_poly.pdbx_seq_one_letter_code
_entity_poly.pdbx_strand_id
1 'polypeptide(L)'
;MVGRDTTDASEYRSTSHGSPEIGSSVTFRFNGTLVQVFGTIHTGTPELPPTAIFILDSKQQSIFKGSPSNDTQYSQLFYNSGILLAAEHALTMILYSRGPR
;
A
#
# COMPACT_ATOMS: atom_id res chain seq x y z
N MET A 1 31.65 5.06 2.63
CA MET A 1 31.60 3.96 1.65
C MET A 1 30.20 3.93 1.07
N VAL A 2 30.09 4.22 -0.24
CA VAL A 2 28.84 4.22 -1.01
C VAL A 2 28.60 2.80 -1.53
N GLY A 3 27.34 2.34 -1.54
CA GLY A 3 26.91 1.27 -2.45
C GLY A 3 26.12 0.13 -1.81
N ARG A 4 24.79 0.20 -1.93
CA ARG A 4 23.99 -0.75 -2.72
C ARG A 4 22.58 -0.22 -2.83
N ASP A 5 22.40 0.61 -3.84
CA ASP A 5 21.12 0.82 -4.50
C ASP A 5 20.80 -0.49 -5.24
N THR A 6 19.93 -1.30 -4.65
CA THR A 6 19.20 -2.34 -5.39
C THR A 6 17.81 -1.78 -5.62
N THR A 7 17.73 -0.88 -6.61
CA THR A 7 16.51 -0.57 -7.34
C THR A 7 15.85 -1.90 -7.69
N ASP A 8 14.79 -2.26 -6.97
CA ASP A 8 13.94 -3.39 -7.31
C ASP A 8 13.33 -3.08 -8.68
N ALA A 9 13.92 -3.67 -9.73
CA ALA A 9 13.53 -3.51 -11.13
C ALA A 9 12.10 -3.99 -11.44
N SER A 10 11.29 -4.30 -10.42
CA SER A 10 9.89 -4.68 -10.50
C SER A 10 8.91 -3.55 -10.14
N GLU A 11 9.41 -2.35 -9.79
CA GLU A 11 8.54 -1.20 -9.50
C GLU A 11 8.28 -0.39 -10.78
N TYR A 12 7.07 -0.50 -11.32
CA TYR A 12 6.69 0.22 -12.53
C TYR A 12 6.74 1.73 -12.30
N ARG A 13 7.64 2.44 -13.00
CA ARG A 13 7.71 3.91 -13.12
C ARG A 13 7.80 4.69 -11.79
N SER A 14 8.56 4.20 -10.80
CA SER A 14 8.86 4.97 -9.57
C SER A 14 7.64 5.44 -8.77
N THR A 15 6.50 4.73 -8.82
CA THR A 15 5.31 5.03 -7.98
C THR A 15 5.34 4.36 -6.62
N SER A 16 6.42 3.67 -6.28
CA SER A 16 6.58 3.04 -4.98
C SER A 16 7.09 4.02 -3.94
N HIS A 17 6.31 4.20 -2.89
CA HIS A 17 6.67 5.01 -1.74
C HIS A 17 6.54 4.15 -0.48
N GLY A 18 7.66 3.92 0.19
CA GLY A 18 7.69 3.30 1.51
C GLY A 18 7.97 4.35 2.57
N SER A 19 7.17 4.40 3.63
CA SER A 19 7.53 5.16 4.85
C SER A 19 7.86 4.20 5.98
N PRO A 20 8.95 4.42 6.75
CA PRO A 20 9.23 3.63 7.94
C PRO A 20 8.41 4.07 9.17
N GLU A 21 7.64 5.17 9.05
CA GLU A 21 6.94 5.83 10.15
C GLU A 21 5.45 5.49 10.16
N ILE A 22 5.02 4.78 11.21
CA ILE A 22 3.60 4.49 11.48
C ILE A 22 2.82 5.80 11.56
N GLY A 23 1.67 5.86 10.90
CA GLY A 23 0.85 7.06 10.78
C GLY A 23 1.17 7.91 9.54
N SER A 24 2.26 7.60 8.82
CA SER A 24 2.51 8.21 7.51
C SER A 24 1.34 7.94 6.57
N SER A 25 0.94 8.98 5.84
CA SER A 25 -0.18 8.89 4.91
C SER A 25 0.14 9.52 3.56
N VAL A 26 -0.52 9.01 2.54
CA VAL A 26 -0.51 9.57 1.18
C VAL A 26 -1.94 9.66 0.68
N THR A 27 -2.29 10.80 0.08
CA THR A 27 -3.60 10.99 -0.56
C THR A 27 -3.42 11.00 -2.06
N PHE A 28 -4.09 10.08 -2.74
CA PHE A 28 -4.17 9.99 -4.18
C PHE A 28 -5.53 10.49 -4.66
N ARG A 29 -5.54 11.52 -5.51
CA ARG A 29 -6.77 12.04 -6.14
C ARG A 29 -6.88 11.51 -7.57
N PHE A 30 -8.07 11.08 -7.96
CA PHE A 30 -8.33 10.56 -9.30
C PHE A 30 -9.74 10.93 -9.77
N ASN A 31 -9.93 11.00 -11.08
CA ASN A 31 -11.26 11.10 -11.69
C ASN A 31 -11.55 9.81 -12.44
N GLY A 32 -12.56 9.07 -12.02
CA GLY A 32 -12.85 7.76 -12.59
C GLY A 32 -13.82 6.95 -11.75
N THR A 33 -14.06 5.71 -12.18
CA THR A 33 -15.08 4.82 -11.59
C THR A 33 -14.49 3.67 -10.78
N LEU A 34 -13.16 3.59 -10.66
CA LEU A 34 -12.48 2.50 -9.97
C LEU A 34 -11.04 2.87 -9.62
N VAL A 35 -10.59 2.45 -8.43
CA VAL A 35 -9.17 2.46 -8.05
C VAL A 35 -8.80 1.14 -7.38
N GLN A 36 -7.61 0.65 -7.71
CA GLN A 36 -6.97 -0.49 -7.05
C GLN A 36 -5.58 -0.10 -6.59
N VAL A 37 -5.19 -0.60 -5.42
CA VAL A 37 -3.84 -0.42 -4.88
C VAL A 37 -3.18 -1.77 -4.81
N PHE A 38 -2.02 -1.87 -5.44
CA PHE A 38 -1.16 -3.04 -5.38
C PHE A 38 0.13 -2.67 -4.64
N GLY A 39 0.69 -3.61 -3.89
CA GLY A 39 1.93 -3.40 -3.18
C GLY A 39 2.74 -4.67 -2.99
N THR A 40 3.91 -4.48 -2.39
CA THR A 40 4.84 -5.55 -2.07
C THR A 40 4.77 -5.86 -0.57
N ILE A 41 4.68 -7.14 -0.23
CA ILE A 41 4.80 -7.62 1.15
C ILE A 41 6.17 -8.26 1.27
N HIS A 42 7.07 -7.64 2.04
CA HIS A 42 8.38 -8.22 2.31
C HIS A 42 8.28 -9.48 3.18
N THR A 43 9.37 -10.25 3.20
CA THR A 43 9.51 -11.39 4.09
C THR A 43 9.29 -11.00 5.55
N GLY A 44 8.64 -11.85 6.33
CA GLY A 44 8.37 -11.59 7.74
C GLY A 44 7.55 -12.70 8.39
N THR A 45 7.06 -12.46 9.61
CA THR A 45 6.25 -13.45 10.32
C THR A 45 4.76 -13.07 10.38
N PRO A 46 3.83 -14.04 10.32
CA PRO A 46 2.39 -13.76 10.40
C PRO A 46 1.92 -13.14 11.73
N GLU A 47 2.68 -13.29 12.83
CA GLU A 47 2.29 -12.73 14.13
C GLU A 47 2.30 -11.20 14.16
N LEU A 48 3.11 -10.59 13.28
CA LEU A 48 3.25 -9.14 13.18
C LEU A 48 3.11 -8.71 11.72
N PRO A 49 1.88 -8.71 11.18
CA PRO A 49 1.65 -8.38 9.80
C PRO A 49 1.70 -6.86 9.56
N PRO A 50 2.22 -6.43 8.40
CA PRO A 50 2.08 -5.05 7.97
C PRO A 50 0.59 -4.74 7.73
N THR A 51 0.14 -3.59 8.22
CA THR A 51 -1.26 -3.17 8.11
C THR A 51 -1.33 -1.78 7.49
N ALA A 52 -2.27 -1.59 6.56
CA ALA A 52 -2.56 -0.31 5.95
C ALA A 52 -4.05 0.02 6.07
N ILE A 53 -4.39 1.30 6.20
CA ILE A 53 -5.76 1.79 6.23
C ILE A 53 -6.02 2.60 4.96
N PHE A 54 -7.14 2.33 4.30
CA PHE A 54 -7.61 3.00 3.10
C PHE A 54 -8.90 3.75 3.40
N ILE A 55 -8.96 5.03 3.03
CA ILE A 55 -10.11 5.91 3.24
C ILE A 55 -10.45 6.57 1.92
N LEU A 56 -11.59 6.19 1.33
CA LEU A 56 -12.09 6.78 0.08
C LEU A 56 -13.10 7.88 0.40
N ASP A 57 -12.91 9.07 -0.18
CA ASP A 57 -13.78 10.26 -0.02
C ASP A 57 -14.09 10.63 1.44
N SER A 58 -13.14 10.39 2.36
CA SER A 58 -13.32 10.59 3.80
C SER A 58 -14.48 9.78 4.40
N LYS A 59 -14.84 8.65 3.79
CA LYS A 59 -15.90 7.72 4.23
C LYS A 59 -15.32 6.57 5.07
N GLN A 60 -15.94 5.40 4.99
CA GLN A 60 -15.58 4.21 5.76
C GLN A 60 -14.14 3.75 5.46
N GLN A 61 -13.44 3.37 6.52
CA GLN A 61 -12.08 2.85 6.45
C GLN A 61 -12.09 1.36 6.03
N SER A 62 -11.19 1.00 5.12
CA SER A 62 -10.89 -0.39 4.77
C SER A 62 -9.50 -0.73 5.28
N ILE A 63 -9.37 -1.82 6.03
CA ILE A 63 -8.10 -2.25 6.61
C ILE A 63 -7.54 -3.39 5.77
N PHE A 64 -6.34 -3.19 5.24
CA PHE A 64 -5.54 -4.26 4.68
C PHE A 64 -4.60 -4.83 5.74
N LYS A 65 -4.58 -6.14 5.88
CA LYS A 65 -3.65 -6.89 6.73
C LYS A 65 -2.84 -7.81 5.83
N GLY A 66 -1.55 -7.56 5.71
CA GLY A 66 -0.66 -8.42 4.93
C GLY A 66 -0.50 -9.80 5.58
N SER A 67 -0.11 -10.78 4.78
CA SER A 67 0.25 -12.13 5.26
C SER A 67 1.69 -12.42 4.87
N PRO A 68 2.69 -11.91 5.61
CA PRO A 68 4.10 -12.16 5.31
C PRO A 68 4.41 -13.66 5.29
N SER A 69 5.35 -14.04 4.43
CA SER A 69 5.89 -15.39 4.35
C SER A 69 7.43 -15.33 4.30
N ASN A 70 8.07 -16.46 4.03
CA ASN A 70 9.52 -16.54 3.87
C ASN A 70 10.02 -15.89 2.56
N ASP A 71 9.11 -15.55 1.64
CA ASP A 71 9.41 -14.94 0.35
C ASP A 71 8.75 -13.58 0.21
N THR A 72 9.37 -12.68 -0.55
CA THR A 72 8.77 -11.39 -0.88
C THR A 72 7.62 -11.60 -1.87
N GLN A 73 6.44 -11.10 -1.52
CA GLN A 73 5.23 -11.22 -2.33
C GLN A 73 5.00 -9.91 -3.08
N TYR A 74 5.21 -9.93 -4.39
CA TYR A 74 5.02 -8.76 -5.26
C TYR A 74 3.58 -8.66 -5.78
N SER A 75 3.17 -7.45 -6.18
CA SER A 75 1.90 -7.16 -6.86
C SER A 75 0.65 -7.69 -6.11
N GLN A 76 0.67 -7.63 -4.79
CA GLN A 76 -0.45 -8.06 -3.95
C GLN A 76 -1.53 -6.98 -3.93
N LEU A 77 -2.79 -7.36 -4.13
CA LEU A 77 -3.91 -6.42 -4.07
C LEU A 77 -4.17 -6.01 -2.62
N PHE A 78 -3.90 -4.75 -2.29
CA PHE A 78 -4.11 -4.21 -0.95
C PHE A 78 -5.50 -3.60 -0.80
N TYR A 79 -6.00 -2.97 -1.86
CA TYR A 79 -7.30 -2.28 -1.83
C TYR A 79 -7.99 -2.31 -3.20
N ASN A 80 -9.31 -2.44 -3.18
CA ASN A 80 -10.18 -2.28 -4.33
C ASN A 80 -11.39 -1.45 -3.88
N SER A 81 -11.69 -0.36 -4.60
CA SER A 81 -12.81 0.54 -4.25
C SER A 81 -14.19 -0.03 -4.55
N GLY A 82 -14.29 -1.10 -5.33
CA GLY A 82 -15.48 -1.43 -6.10
C GLY A 82 -15.74 -0.41 -7.21
N ILE A 83 -16.94 -0.49 -7.79
CA ILE A 83 -17.42 0.47 -8.80
C ILE A 83 -17.89 1.74 -8.10
N LEU A 84 -17.37 2.88 -8.56
CA LEU A 84 -17.69 4.23 -8.11
C LEU A 84 -18.45 4.99 -9.19
N LEU A 85 -19.08 6.09 -8.80
CA LEU A 85 -19.65 7.05 -9.75
C LEU A 85 -18.51 7.74 -10.52
N ALA A 86 -18.77 8.16 -11.76
CA ALA A 86 -17.79 8.94 -12.52
C ALA A 86 -17.68 10.35 -11.95
N ALA A 87 -16.72 10.55 -11.04
CA ALA A 87 -16.46 11.82 -10.37
C ALA A 87 -14.99 11.93 -9.96
N GLU A 88 -14.61 13.09 -9.40
CA GLU A 88 -13.37 13.21 -8.66
C GLU A 88 -13.49 12.51 -7.29
N HIS A 89 -12.48 11.71 -6.97
CA HIS A 89 -12.35 10.94 -5.74
C HIS A 89 -11.00 11.18 -5.09
N ALA A 90 -10.95 10.97 -3.77
CA ALA A 90 -9.71 11.04 -3.00
C ALA A 90 -9.53 9.77 -2.15
N LEU A 91 -8.46 9.02 -2.41
CA LEU A 91 -8.05 7.86 -1.63
C LEU A 91 -6.90 8.23 -0.70
N THR A 92 -7.11 8.19 0.61
CA THR A 92 -6.05 8.32 1.61
C THR A 92 -5.60 6.95 2.07
N MET A 93 -4.30 6.70 2.02
CA MET A 93 -3.65 5.48 2.46
C MET A 93 -2.78 5.80 3.66
N ILE A 94 -2.90 5.03 4.74
CA ILE A 94 -2.19 5.26 5.99
C ILE A 94 -1.45 3.98 6.36
N LEU A 95 -0.15 4.08 6.63
CA LEU A 95 0.61 2.98 7.22
C LEU A 95 0.21 2.85 8.70
N TYR A 96 -0.42 1.74 9.07
CA TYR A 96 -0.89 1.51 10.44
C TYR A 96 0.07 0.67 11.27
N SER A 97 0.66 -0.37 10.69
CA SER A 97 1.73 -1.13 11.35
C SER A 97 2.76 -1.59 10.32
N ARG A 98 4.02 -1.58 10.72
CA ARG A 98 5.09 -2.30 10.02
C ARG A 98 5.20 -3.70 10.62
N GLY A 99 5.30 -4.73 9.80
CA GLY A 99 5.78 -6.03 10.28
C GLY A 99 7.24 -5.93 10.75
N PRO A 100 7.79 -6.97 11.42
CA PRO A 100 9.17 -7.00 11.86
C PRO A 100 10.08 -7.02 10.64
N ARG A 101 11.23 -6.37 10.75
CA ARG A 101 12.28 -6.37 9.73
C ARG A 101 13.17 -7.59 9.91
#